data_AF-A0A1H8K1V6-F1
#
_entry.id   AF-A0A1H8K1V6-F1
#
_cell.length_a   1.000
_cell.length_b   1.000
_cell.length_c   1.000
_cell.angle_alpha   90.00
_cell.angle_beta   90.00
_cell.angle_gamma   90.00
#
_symmetry.space_group_name_H-M   'P 1'
#
loop_
_entity.id
_entity.type
_entity.pdbx_description
1 polymer ?
#
loop_
_entity_poly.entity_id
_entity_poly.type
_entity_poly.pdbx_seq_one_letter_code
_entity_poly.pdbx_strand_id
1 'polypeptide(L)'
;MRDIIMVPGIGGSGEAHWQSRWEAADPRMRRFSPSNWDRPDLEDWIAALDRAAGQSENEPLLVAHSLSCLLVAHWARRAAHRVSGALLVAPPDPRSPVFPPGGRRLCRSTFHGPSVPVACHSQ
;
A
#
# COMPACT_ATOMS: atom_id res chain seq x y z
N MET A 1 -5.51 4.05 20.38
CA MET A 1 -4.75 3.01 19.64
C MET A 1 -4.63 3.46 18.18
N ARG A 2 -3.60 3.04 17.45
CA ARG A 2 -3.37 3.50 16.06
C ARG A 2 -4.13 2.62 15.06
N ASP A 3 -4.71 3.26 14.06
CA ASP A 3 -5.32 2.61 12.89
C ASP A 3 -4.23 2.00 12.00
N ILE A 4 -4.57 0.90 11.32
CA ILE A 4 -3.68 0.24 10.37
C ILE A 4 -4.39 0.16 9.02
N ILE A 5 -3.77 0.73 7.99
CA ILE A 5 -4.31 0.71 6.64
C ILE A 5 -3.55 -0.35 5.83
N MET A 6 -4.27 -1.37 5.41
CA MET A 6 -3.79 -2.42 4.53
C MET A 6 -3.87 -1.94 3.09
N VAL A 7 -2.73 -2.00 2.39
CA VAL A 7 -2.59 -1.52 1.01
C VAL A 7 -2.12 -2.67 0.10
N PRO A 8 -3.06 -3.52 -0.37
CA PRO A 8 -2.76 -4.61 -1.30
C PRO A 8 -2.20 -4.12 -2.64
N GLY A 9 -1.48 -4.99 -3.34
CA GLY A 9 -0.97 -4.74 -4.69
C GLY A 9 -2.03 -4.96 -5.79
N ILE A 10 -1.57 -5.13 -7.03
CA ILE A 10 -2.42 -5.48 -8.18
C ILE A 10 -3.18 -6.79 -7.92
N GLY A 11 -4.46 -6.84 -8.30
CA GLY A 11 -5.36 -7.97 -7.99
C GLY A 11 -5.85 -8.01 -6.54
N GLY A 12 -5.44 -7.04 -5.72
CA GLY A 12 -5.83 -6.96 -4.32
C GLY A 12 -5.17 -8.04 -3.47
N SER A 13 -5.88 -8.43 -2.41
CA SER A 13 -5.49 -9.52 -1.51
C SER A 13 -6.69 -10.44 -1.33
N GLY A 14 -6.68 -11.59 -2.01
CA GLY A 14 -7.74 -12.60 -1.88
C GLY A 14 -7.82 -13.17 -0.47
N GLU A 15 -8.83 -13.99 -0.19
CA GLU A 15 -9.13 -14.50 1.16
C GLU A 15 -7.97 -15.28 1.80
N ALA A 16 -7.23 -16.06 1.00
CA ALA A 16 -6.09 -16.83 1.48
C ALA A 16 -4.84 -15.98 1.74
N HIS A 17 -4.81 -14.73 1.29
CA HIS A 17 -3.66 -13.85 1.42
C HIS A 17 -3.48 -13.39 2.87
N TRP A 18 -2.22 -13.25 3.32
CA TRP A 18 -1.91 -12.89 4.71
C TRP A 18 -2.51 -11.53 5.12
N GLN A 19 -2.62 -10.57 4.19
CA GLN A 19 -3.28 -9.28 4.48
C GLN A 19 -4.74 -9.48 4.89
N SER A 20 -5.49 -10.32 4.17
CA SER A 20 -6.89 -10.63 4.49
C SER A 20 -7.03 -11.37 5.82
N ARG A 21 -6.09 -12.27 6.13
CA ARG A 21 -6.06 -12.97 7.43
C ARG A 21 -5.80 -12.01 8.59
N TRP A 22 -4.92 -11.04 8.40
CA TRP A 22 -4.64 -10.02 9.40
C TRP A 22 -5.82 -9.07 9.59
N GLU A 23 -6.46 -8.63 8.50
CA GLU A 23 -7.68 -7.83 8.55
C GLU A 23 -8.81 -8.52 9.32
N ALA A 24 -8.98 -9.83 9.13
CA ALA A 24 -9.97 -10.62 9.86
C ALA A 24 -9.62 -10.79 11.36
N ALA A 25 -8.33 -10.71 11.72
CA ALA A 25 -7.85 -10.94 13.08
C ALA A 25 -7.83 -9.68 13.96
N ASP A 26 -7.76 -8.48 13.37
CA ASP A 26 -7.68 -7.21 14.10
C ASP A 26 -8.64 -6.16 13.50
N PRO A 27 -9.69 -5.75 14.23
CA PRO A 27 -10.69 -4.81 13.73
C PRO A 27 -10.15 -3.39 13.47
N ARG A 28 -8.93 -3.08 13.94
CA ARG A 28 -8.26 -1.80 13.62
C ARG A 28 -7.68 -1.77 12.21
N MET A 29 -7.56 -2.94 11.56
CA MET A 29 -7.03 -3.05 10.22
C MET A 29 -8.13 -2.80 9.20
N ARG A 30 -7.94 -1.78 8.37
CA ARG A 30 -8.87 -1.41 7.30
C ARG A 30 -8.14 -1.46 5.97
N ARG A 31 -8.82 -1.96 4.94
CA ARG A 31 -8.28 -2.00 3.58
C ARG A 31 -8.62 -0.72 2.82
N PHE A 32 -7.66 -0.13 2.14
CA PHE A 32 -7.95 0.96 1.21
C PHE A 32 -8.74 0.44 0.00
N SER A 33 -9.65 1.24 -0.55
CA SER A 33 -10.57 0.81 -1.60
C SER A 33 -10.48 1.72 -2.83
N PRO A 34 -9.63 1.40 -3.82
CA PRO A 34 -9.65 2.00 -5.15
C PRO A 34 -10.84 1.48 -5.97
N SER A 35 -11.09 2.11 -7.10
CA SER A 35 -12.18 1.74 -8.01
C SER A 35 -11.94 0.38 -8.70
N ASN A 36 -10.69 -0.02 -8.90
CA ASN A 36 -10.33 -1.31 -9.50
C ASN A 36 -8.93 -1.77 -9.08
N TRP A 37 -8.82 -2.99 -8.54
CA TRP A 37 -7.53 -3.58 -8.15
C TRP A 37 -6.77 -4.25 -9.32
N ASP A 38 -7.47 -4.72 -10.35
CA ASP A 38 -6.88 -5.39 -11.51
C ASP A 38 -6.37 -4.40 -12.56
N ARG A 39 -6.87 -3.17 -12.53
CA ARG A 39 -6.49 -2.08 -13.43
C ARG A 39 -5.92 -0.92 -12.62
N PRO A 40 -4.62 -0.95 -12.26
CA PRO A 40 -4.03 0.08 -11.42
C PRO A 40 -4.03 1.42 -12.15
N ASP A 41 -4.79 2.37 -11.61
CA ASP A 41 -4.79 3.77 -12.00
C ASP A 41 -4.17 4.59 -10.86
N LEU A 42 -3.12 5.36 -11.18
CA LEU A 42 -2.32 6.05 -10.17
C LEU A 42 -3.15 7.07 -9.38
N GLU A 43 -3.96 7.86 -10.07
CA GLU A 43 -4.72 8.95 -9.43
C GLU A 43 -5.87 8.39 -8.59
N ASP A 44 -6.57 7.36 -9.08
CA ASP A 44 -7.60 6.67 -8.31
C ASP A 44 -7.02 6.03 -7.04
N TRP A 45 -5.86 5.36 -7.15
CA TRP A 45 -5.24 4.69 -6.01
C TRP A 45 -4.67 5.70 -4.99
N ILE A 46 -4.11 6.82 -5.45
CA ILE A 46 -3.71 7.95 -4.58
C ILE A 46 -4.93 8.47 -3.84
N ALA A 47 -6.02 8.77 -4.56
CA ALA A 47 -7.24 9.28 -3.95
C ALA A 47 -7.87 8.29 -2.96
N ALA A 48 -7.80 6.98 -3.25
CA ALA A 48 -8.26 5.94 -2.35
C ALA A 48 -7.43 5.87 -1.06
N LEU A 49 -6.11 6.00 -1.17
CA LEU A 49 -5.22 6.02 -0.01
C LEU A 49 -5.39 7.30 0.81
N ASP A 50 -5.56 8.46 0.16
CA ASP A 50 -5.88 9.72 0.84
C ASP A 50 -7.19 9.63 1.60
N ARG A 51 -8.26 9.10 0.99
CA ARG A 51 -9.54 8.87 1.67
C ARG A 51 -9.39 7.97 2.89
N ALA A 52 -8.65 6.86 2.77
CA ALA A 52 -8.43 5.93 3.87
C ALA A 52 -7.63 6.58 5.02
N ALA A 53 -6.59 7.35 4.68
CA ALA A 53 -5.79 8.08 5.65
C ALA A 53 -6.62 9.17 6.37
N GLY A 54 -7.41 9.94 5.63
CA GLY A 54 -8.28 11.00 6.17
C GLY A 54 -9.45 10.51 7.04
N GLN A 55 -9.83 9.23 6.91
CA GLN A 55 -10.81 8.59 7.79
C GLN A 55 -10.22 8.13 9.13
N SER A 56 -8.90 8.19 9.32
CA SER A 56 -8.24 7.75 10.54
C SER A 56 -8.25 8.87 11.58
N GLU A 57 -8.60 8.57 12.83
CA GLU A 57 -8.62 9.57 13.92
C GLU A 57 -7.22 10.07 14.29
N ASN A 58 -6.19 9.23 14.05
CA ASN A 58 -4.79 9.51 14.33
C ASN A 58 -3.94 9.10 13.12
N GLU A 59 -2.66 9.52 13.09
CA GLU A 59 -1.71 9.15 12.03
C GLU A 59 -1.62 7.61 11.88
N PRO A 60 -2.16 7.02 10.80
CA PRO A 60 -2.25 5.57 10.67
C PRO A 60 -0.90 4.93 10.34
N LEU A 61 -0.78 3.62 10.54
CA LEU A 61 0.32 2.81 10.03
C LEU A 61 -0.09 2.21 8.67
N LEU A 62 0.77 2.32 7.65
CA LEU A 62 0.52 1.70 6.35
C LEU A 62 1.18 0.33 6.25
N VAL A 63 0.48 -0.68 5.72
CA VAL A 63 1.02 -2.01 5.43
C VAL A 63 0.80 -2.31 3.95
N ALA A 64 1.84 -2.07 3.15
CA ALA A 64 1.79 -2.19 1.70
C ALA A 64 2.41 -3.49 1.20
N HIS A 65 1.79 -4.09 0.18
CA HIS A 65 2.30 -5.29 -0.48
C HIS A 65 2.52 -5.05 -1.98
N SER A 66 3.62 -5.58 -2.51
CA SER A 66 3.92 -5.60 -3.95
C SER A 66 3.77 -4.20 -4.57
N LEU A 67 2.97 -4.05 -5.63
CA LEU A 67 2.79 -2.80 -6.39
C LEU A 67 2.49 -1.59 -5.50
N SER A 68 1.72 -1.78 -4.42
CA SER A 68 1.36 -0.69 -3.52
C SER A 68 2.50 -0.18 -2.65
N CYS A 69 3.63 -0.88 -2.58
CA CYS A 69 4.84 -0.30 -1.96
C CYS A 69 5.30 0.95 -2.72
N LEU A 70 5.19 0.92 -4.06
CA LEU A 70 5.50 2.06 -4.91
C LEU A 70 4.42 3.15 -4.80
N LEU A 71 3.14 2.76 -4.66
CA LEU A 71 2.05 3.69 -4.36
C LEU A 71 2.34 4.48 -3.09
N VAL A 72 2.67 3.81 -1.98
CA VAL A 72 2.94 4.46 -0.70
C VAL A 72 4.14 5.41 -0.82
N ALA A 73 5.21 5.00 -1.53
CA ALA A 73 6.36 5.87 -1.79
C ALA A 73 5.98 7.12 -2.59
N HIS A 74 5.07 6.98 -3.57
CA HIS A 74 4.58 8.09 -4.38
C HIS A 74 3.67 9.03 -3.60
N TRP A 75 2.67 8.45 -2.93
CA TRP A 75 1.66 9.13 -2.15
C TRP A 75 2.29 9.96 -1.02
N ALA A 76 3.24 9.40 -0.27
CA ALA A 76 3.85 10.07 0.88
C ALA A 76 4.58 11.38 0.54
N ARG A 77 4.97 11.59 -0.73
CA ARG A 77 5.59 12.85 -1.18
C ARG A 77 4.58 13.98 -1.42
N ARG A 78 3.29 13.64 -1.53
CA ARG A 78 2.19 14.53 -1.93
C ARG A 78 1.05 14.53 -0.91
N ALA A 79 1.08 13.62 0.05
CA ALA A 79 0.03 13.37 1.01
C ALA A 79 -0.27 14.62 1.85
N ALA A 80 -1.56 14.93 1.98
CA ALA A 80 -2.04 15.92 2.94
C ALA A 80 -2.03 15.37 4.37
N HIS A 81 -2.14 14.04 4.51
CA HIS A 81 -2.21 13.34 5.79
C HIS A 81 -0.85 12.73 6.18
N ARG A 82 -0.51 12.84 7.46
CA ARG A 82 0.68 12.17 8.03
C ARG A 82 0.38 10.73 8.39
N VAL A 83 1.43 9.90 8.38
CA VAL A 83 1.37 8.50 8.79
C VAL A 83 2.43 8.25 9.85
N SER A 84 2.14 7.35 10.78
CA SER A 84 3.08 6.94 11.83
C SER A 84 4.28 6.16 11.26
N GLY A 85 4.13 5.59 10.07
CA GLY A 85 5.15 4.82 9.36
C GLY A 85 4.55 3.93 8.28
N ALA A 86 5.42 3.20 7.58
CA ALA A 86 5.01 2.22 6.57
C ALA A 86 5.84 0.92 6.66
N LEU A 87 5.13 -0.20 6.59
CA LEU A 87 5.67 -1.55 6.37
C LEU A 87 5.53 -1.89 4.88
N LEU A 88 6.65 -2.10 4.20
CA LEU A 88 6.69 -2.40 2.77
C LEU A 88 7.09 -3.86 2.56
N VAL A 89 6.17 -4.67 2.05
CA VAL A 89 6.34 -6.12 1.86
C VAL A 89 6.46 -6.47 0.38
N ALA A 90 7.55 -7.15 0.03
CA ALA A 90 7.86 -7.59 -1.34
C ALA A 90 7.74 -6.47 -2.41
N PRO A 91 8.39 -5.30 -2.23
CA PRO A 91 8.36 -4.23 -3.22
C PRO A 91 8.91 -4.72 -4.57
N PRO A 92 8.19 -4.53 -5.69
CA PRO A 92 8.64 -5.01 -7.00
C PRO A 92 9.77 -4.12 -7.52
N ASP A 93 10.77 -4.72 -8.19
CA ASP A 93 11.81 -3.96 -8.89
C ASP A 93 11.24 -3.36 -10.19
N PRO A 94 11.15 -2.02 -10.32
CA PRO A 94 10.72 -1.33 -11.53
C PRO A 94 11.45 -1.69 -12.82
N ARG A 95 12.70 -2.17 -12.69
CA ARG A 95 13.60 -2.51 -13.80
C ARG A 95 13.50 -3.98 -14.20
N SER A 96 12.76 -4.78 -13.44
CA SER A 96 12.58 -6.21 -13.72
C SER A 96 11.77 -6.42 -15.01
N PRO A 97 12.13 -7.39 -15.87
CA PRO A 97 11.37 -7.72 -17.08
C PRO A 97 9.97 -8.28 -16.78
N VAL A 98 9.75 -8.84 -15.58
CA VAL A 98 8.44 -9.35 -15.13
C VAL A 98 7.60 -8.30 -14.39
N PHE A 99 8.03 -7.03 -14.41
CA PHE A 99 7.33 -5.95 -13.72
C PHE A 99 5.90 -5.75 -14.29
N PRO A 100 4.86 -5.61 -13.44
CA PRO A 100 3.47 -5.58 -13.92
C PRO A 100 3.22 -4.47 -14.95
N PRO A 101 2.56 -4.79 -16.09
CA PRO A 101 2.15 -3.77 -17.04
C PRO A 101 1.23 -2.75 -16.36
N GLY A 102 1.46 -1.45 -16.62
CA GLY A 102 0.74 -0.34 -15.96
C GLY A 102 1.38 0.17 -14.67
N GLY A 103 2.20 -0.62 -13.97
CA GLY A 103 2.81 -0.21 -12.70
C GLY A 103 3.91 0.86 -12.81
N ARG A 104 4.41 1.14 -14.03
CA ARG A 104 5.60 1.99 -14.25
C ARG A 104 5.40 3.45 -13.81
N ARG A 105 4.15 3.93 -13.75
CA ARG A 105 3.83 5.26 -13.25
C ARG A 105 4.09 5.39 -11.75
N LEU A 106 4.02 4.29 -11.00
CA LEU A 106 4.28 4.24 -9.55
C LEU A 106 5.79 4.24 -9.23
N CYS A 107 6.66 3.85 -10.17
CA CYS A 107 8.09 3.66 -9.95
C CYS A 107 8.92 4.94 -9.78
N ARG A 108 8.35 6.14 -9.94
CA ARG A 108 9.11 7.40 -9.97
C ARG A 108 9.41 8.01 -8.60
N SER A 109 9.37 7.24 -7.51
CA SER A 109 9.49 7.80 -6.16
C SER A 109 10.06 6.82 -5.13
N THR A 110 11.04 7.30 -4.39
CA THR A 110 11.54 6.71 -3.14
C THR A 110 10.81 7.33 -1.94
N PHE A 111 10.40 6.50 -0.98
CA PHE A 111 9.77 6.92 0.27
C PHE A 111 10.82 7.60 1.17
N HIS A 112 10.47 8.73 1.81
CA HIS A 112 11.38 9.54 2.64
C HIS A 112 10.95 9.61 4.13
N GLY A 113 10.10 8.69 4.61
CA GLY A 113 9.73 8.57 6.03
C GLY A 113 10.40 7.36 6.72
N PRO A 114 10.19 7.15 8.05
CA PRO A 114 10.63 5.93 8.72
C PRO A 114 9.90 4.72 8.11
N SER A 115 10.62 3.95 7.29
CA SER A 115 10.14 2.71 6.67
C SER A 115 10.96 1.54 7.17
N VAL A 116 10.31 0.45 7.56
CA VAL A 116 10.97 -0.85 7.74
C VAL A 116 10.67 -1.67 6.48
N PRO A 117 11.62 -1.80 5.54
CA PRO A 117 11.45 -2.72 4.42
C PRO A 117 11.49 -4.14 4.96
N VAL A 118 10.42 -4.92 4.72
CA VAL A 118 10.38 -6.34 5.07
C VAL A 118 10.32 -7.14 3.77
N ALA A 119 11.44 -7.73 3.39
CA ALA A 119 11.48 -8.70 2.30
C ALA A 119 10.90 -10.03 2.81
N CYS A 120 9.60 -10.23 2.64
CA CYS A 120 8.99 -11.54 2.82
C CYS A 120 9.24 -12.34 1.52
N HIS A 121 10.17 -13.30 1.56
CA HIS A 121 10.29 -14.31 0.51
C HIS A 121 9.07 -15.22 0.61
N SER A 122 8.17 -15.16 -0.37
CA SER A 122 7.13 -16.16 -0.56
C SER A 122 7.82 -17.49 -0.88
N GLN A 123 7.79 -18.45 0.06
CA GLN A 123 7.91 -19.87 -0.26
C GLN A 123 6.53 -20.41 -0.62
#